data_AF-A0A200J9K6-F1
#
_entry.id   AF-A0A200J9K6-F1
#
_cell.length_a   1.000
_cell.length_b   1.000
_cell.length_c   1.000
_cell.angle_alpha   90.00
_cell.angle_beta   90.00
_cell.angle_gamma   90.00
#
_symmetry.space_group_name_H-M   'P 1'
#
loop_
_entity.id
_entity.type
_entity.pdbx_description
1 polymer ?
#
loop_
_entity_poly.entity_id
_entity_poly.type
_entity_poly.pdbx_seq_one_letter_code
_entity_poly.pdbx_strand_id
1 'polypeptide(L)'
;MKKVRLLLLGLVGAAIFGTTAAHAEEEVTITPYGNFESESVLSDSVEPDAAPAISRAAAAPEVTYRTHVQDIGWQGWKKNAQVSGTSGQKKRLEAIQLKVNSGYTGDIQYRTHVQDIGWQAWKKNGQTSGTSGQKKRLEAIQIKLTGQLAQVYDVFYRVHAQEFGWMGWEKGGLPAGTSRYSYRLEAIEVKLVPKKNYVTINTSAKTSYRENKKYAGELDPKKLGVPNSYLKNGLKLFKDTKSVEAFALSVLNDKNRKAVSCDIYQIRQGLKTIGYTVDFYFPY
;
A
#
# COMPACT_ATOMS: atom_id res chain seq x y z
N MET A 1 -3.56 37.49 -4.82
CA MET A 1 -3.20 36.06 -4.89
C MET A 1 -3.23 35.62 -6.35
N LYS A 2 -2.32 34.72 -6.71
CA LYS A 2 -1.58 34.62 -7.98
C LYS A 2 -2.46 34.40 -9.23
N LYS A 3 -2.24 35.22 -10.26
CA LYS A 3 -2.53 34.91 -11.67
C LYS A 3 -1.24 34.41 -12.33
N VAL A 4 -1.34 33.25 -12.97
CA VAL A 4 -0.31 32.62 -13.81
C VAL A 4 -0.06 33.51 -15.03
N ARG A 5 1.21 33.75 -15.38
CA ARG A 5 1.60 34.21 -16.72
C ARG A 5 2.70 33.31 -17.27
N LEU A 6 2.34 32.63 -18.34
CA LEU A 6 3.20 32.01 -19.32
C LEU A 6 3.95 33.13 -20.05
N LEU A 7 5.28 33.06 -20.14
CA LEU A 7 6.06 33.89 -21.05
C LEU A 7 7.11 33.03 -21.75
N LEU A 8 6.96 32.97 -23.06
CA LEU A 8 7.98 32.56 -24.02
C LEU A 8 8.50 33.87 -24.65
N LEU A 9 9.81 34.11 -24.67
CA LEU A 9 10.52 34.88 -25.70
C LEU A 9 12.03 34.75 -25.48
N GLY A 10 12.80 34.59 -26.57
CA GLY A 10 14.25 34.31 -26.55
C GLY A 10 15.17 35.49 -26.88
N LEU A 11 16.49 35.19 -26.82
CA LEU A 11 17.71 35.87 -27.35
C LEU A 11 17.99 37.31 -26.84
N VAL A 12 19.19 37.83 -26.55
CA VAL A 12 20.63 37.50 -26.64
C VAL A 12 21.37 38.39 -25.60
N GLY A 13 22.49 37.93 -25.03
CA GLY A 13 23.42 38.80 -24.27
C GLY A 13 24.76 38.12 -24.02
N ALA A 14 25.86 38.82 -24.30
CA ALA A 14 27.22 38.33 -24.53
C ALA A 14 28.04 37.94 -23.27
N ALA A 15 29.19 37.34 -23.57
CA ALA A 15 30.10 36.55 -22.73
C ALA A 15 30.74 37.23 -21.51
N ILE A 16 31.03 36.41 -20.49
CA ILE A 16 32.17 36.58 -19.58
C ILE A 16 32.85 35.22 -19.43
N PHE A 17 34.16 35.19 -19.67
CA PHE A 17 35.03 34.02 -19.54
C PHE A 17 35.10 33.53 -18.09
N GLY A 18 34.90 32.23 -17.92
CA GLY A 18 35.20 31.49 -16.70
C GLY A 18 35.11 30.01 -17.02
N THR A 19 36.19 29.44 -17.55
CA THR A 19 36.31 27.99 -17.79
C THR A 19 36.47 27.28 -16.45
N THR A 20 35.38 27.14 -15.72
CA THR A 20 35.21 25.97 -14.88
C THR A 20 34.36 25.02 -15.71
N ALA A 21 34.95 23.90 -16.14
CA ALA A 21 34.17 22.78 -16.61
C ALA A 21 33.38 22.28 -15.38
N ALA A 22 32.28 22.96 -15.08
CA ALA A 22 31.23 22.38 -14.27
C ALA A 22 30.78 21.15 -15.07
N HIS A 23 31.19 19.97 -14.62
CA HIS A 23 30.48 18.76 -14.99
C HIS A 23 29.04 19.00 -14.53
N ALA A 24 28.19 19.48 -15.44
CA ALA A 24 26.76 19.47 -15.23
C ALA A 24 26.43 18.01 -14.96
N GLU A 25 26.11 17.69 -13.71
CA GLU A 25 25.60 16.37 -13.37
C GLU A 25 24.41 16.13 -14.29
N GLU A 26 24.52 15.12 -15.15
CA GLU A 26 23.52 14.82 -16.16
C GLU A 26 22.22 14.48 -15.41
N GLU A 27 21.27 15.42 -15.42
CA GLU A 27 20.10 15.39 -14.54
C GLU A 27 19.21 14.18 -14.85
N VAL A 28 18.76 13.50 -13.80
CA VAL A 28 17.79 12.40 -13.92
C VAL A 28 16.39 12.97 -14.07
N THR A 29 15.75 12.67 -15.19
CA THR A 29 14.39 13.12 -15.52
C THR A 29 13.42 11.94 -15.63
N ILE A 30 12.14 12.21 -15.35
CA ILE A 30 11.05 11.24 -15.45
C ILE A 30 9.97 11.77 -16.41
N THR A 31 9.63 10.97 -17.42
CA THR A 31 8.65 11.35 -18.44
C THR A 31 7.56 10.28 -18.56
N PRO A 32 6.27 10.65 -18.69
CA PRO A 32 5.23 9.67 -18.98
C PRO A 32 5.56 8.83 -20.22
N TYR A 33 5.29 7.53 -20.13
CA TYR A 33 5.50 6.58 -21.22
C TYR A 33 4.18 5.93 -21.67
N GLY A 34 3.33 5.53 -20.71
CA GLY A 34 2.06 4.89 -21.01
C GLY A 34 1.16 4.77 -19.79
N ASN A 35 -0.08 4.36 -20.00
CA ASN A 35 -1.06 4.09 -18.95
C ASN A 35 -1.80 2.80 -19.29
N PHE A 36 -2.12 2.02 -18.26
CA PHE A 36 -2.94 0.82 -18.38
C PHE A 36 -4.04 0.85 -17.32
N GLU A 37 -5.24 0.39 -17.70
CA GLU A 37 -6.37 0.24 -16.80
C GLU A 37 -6.77 -1.23 -16.72
N SER A 38 -7.28 -1.66 -15.57
CA SER A 38 -7.80 -3.02 -15.42
C SER A 38 -9.20 -3.12 -16.05
N GLU A 39 -9.45 -4.14 -16.87
CA GLU A 39 -10.74 -4.35 -17.55
C GLU A 39 -11.94 -4.57 -16.60
N SER A 40 -11.68 -4.87 -15.32
CA SER A 40 -12.68 -5.46 -14.40
C SER A 40 -13.26 -4.54 -13.32
N VAL A 41 -12.96 -3.23 -13.33
CA VAL A 41 -13.42 -2.34 -12.26
C VAL A 41 -14.73 -1.60 -12.62
N LEU A 42 -15.21 -1.74 -13.86
CA LEU A 42 -16.47 -1.14 -14.32
C LEU A 42 -17.67 -2.10 -14.32
N SER A 43 -17.50 -3.37 -13.93
CA SER A 43 -18.57 -4.39 -14.07
C SER A 43 -19.01 -5.10 -12.78
N ASP A 44 -18.54 -4.68 -11.59
CA ASP A 44 -19.10 -5.14 -10.30
C ASP A 44 -20.44 -4.44 -9.96
N SER A 45 -21.21 -4.04 -10.99
CA SER A 45 -22.64 -3.77 -10.88
C SER A 45 -23.38 -5.11 -10.80
N VAL A 46 -23.15 -5.85 -9.72
CA VAL A 46 -24.04 -6.96 -9.35
C VAL A 46 -25.35 -6.31 -8.92
N GLU A 47 -26.43 -6.63 -9.65
CA GLU A 47 -27.78 -6.21 -9.29
C GLU A 47 -28.06 -6.54 -7.82
N PRO A 48 -28.68 -5.62 -7.05
CA PRO A 48 -28.94 -5.85 -5.65
C PRO A 48 -30.00 -6.94 -5.50
N ASP A 49 -29.57 -8.17 -5.22
CA ASP A 49 -30.46 -9.11 -4.54
C ASP A 49 -30.79 -8.51 -3.17
N ALA A 50 -32.07 -8.48 -2.83
CA ALA A 50 -32.65 -7.60 -1.83
C ALA A 50 -31.89 -7.66 -0.50
N ALA A 51 -31.28 -6.53 -0.10
CA ALA A 51 -30.66 -6.41 1.20
C ALA A 51 -31.69 -6.77 2.29
N PRO A 52 -31.37 -7.65 3.25
CA PRO A 52 -32.29 -7.95 4.34
C PRO A 52 -32.58 -6.65 5.10
N ALA A 53 -33.86 -6.33 5.26
CA ALA A 53 -34.30 -5.21 6.09
C ALA A 53 -33.86 -5.47 7.54
N ILE A 54 -32.84 -4.75 8.02
CA ILE A 54 -32.41 -4.83 9.41
C ILE A 54 -32.96 -3.62 10.16
N SER A 55 -33.58 -3.92 11.30
CA SER A 55 -34.19 -2.95 12.19
C SER A 55 -33.19 -1.87 12.62
N ARG A 56 -33.66 -0.62 12.63
CA ARG A 56 -32.91 0.63 12.91
C ARG A 56 -32.36 0.77 14.35
N ALA A 57 -32.09 -0.34 15.07
CA ALA A 57 -31.73 -0.31 16.49
C ALA A 57 -30.36 -0.95 16.84
N ALA A 58 -29.64 -1.57 15.90
CA ALA A 58 -28.29 -2.06 16.19
C ALA A 58 -27.26 -0.91 16.16
N ALA A 59 -26.48 -0.74 17.22
CA ALA A 59 -25.35 0.19 17.24
C ALA A 59 -24.38 -0.10 16.07
N ALA A 60 -23.81 0.95 15.49
CA ALA A 60 -22.87 0.81 14.37
C ALA A 60 -21.71 -0.14 14.76
N PRO A 61 -21.33 -1.10 13.91
CA PRO A 61 -20.22 -2.00 14.19
C PRO A 61 -18.94 -1.25 14.53
N GLU A 62 -18.27 -1.68 15.60
CA GLU A 62 -17.01 -1.12 16.08
C GLU A 62 -15.93 -2.19 16.04
N VAL A 63 -14.79 -1.88 15.41
CA VAL A 63 -13.58 -2.70 15.53
C VAL A 63 -12.71 -2.14 16.65
N THR A 64 -12.28 -3.03 17.54
CA THR A 64 -11.28 -2.74 18.56
C THR A 64 -10.05 -3.61 18.36
N TYR A 65 -8.87 -3.02 18.53
CA TYR A 65 -7.61 -3.71 18.29
C TYR A 65 -6.49 -3.20 19.18
N ARG A 66 -5.52 -4.06 19.45
CA ARG A 66 -4.30 -3.70 20.17
C ARG A 66 -3.13 -4.52 19.66
N THR A 67 -1.93 -3.99 19.84
CA THR A 67 -0.69 -4.63 19.45
C THR A 67 0.21 -4.88 20.68
N HIS A 68 1.06 -5.90 20.56
CA HIS A 68 2.18 -6.13 21.46
C HIS A 68 3.43 -5.52 20.82
N VAL A 69 4.01 -4.53 21.48
CA VAL A 69 5.16 -3.77 20.97
C VAL A 69 6.41 -4.15 21.74
N GLN A 70 7.52 -4.28 21.02
CA GLN A 70 8.84 -4.54 21.60
C GLN A 70 9.16 -3.60 22.78
N ASP A 71 9.63 -4.20 23.89
CA ASP A 71 10.00 -3.58 25.18
C ASP A 71 8.87 -2.78 25.87
N ILE A 72 7.64 -2.82 25.35
CA ILE A 72 6.47 -2.14 25.92
C ILE A 72 5.41 -3.18 26.32
N GLY A 73 5.26 -4.25 25.55
CA GLY A 73 4.23 -5.25 25.74
C GLY A 73 2.92 -4.88 25.08
N TRP A 74 1.82 -5.44 25.60
CA TRP A 74 0.46 -5.13 25.13
C TRP A 74 0.08 -3.69 25.44
N GLN A 75 -0.23 -2.92 24.40
CA GLN A 75 -0.80 -1.59 24.56
C GLN A 75 -2.31 -1.63 24.80
N GLY A 76 -2.88 -0.47 25.17
CA GLY A 76 -4.33 -0.30 25.33
C GLY A 76 -5.10 -0.51 24.02
N TRP A 77 -6.37 -0.93 24.15
CA TRP A 77 -7.27 -1.11 23.01
C TRP A 77 -7.54 0.21 22.29
N LYS A 78 -7.46 0.16 20.97
CA LYS A 78 -7.74 1.24 20.02
C LYS A 78 -9.01 0.92 19.25
N LYS A 79 -9.72 1.97 18.84
CA LYS A 79 -10.96 1.91 18.06
C LYS A 79 -10.71 2.29 16.60
N ASN A 80 -11.76 2.27 15.78
CA ASN A 80 -11.74 2.61 14.36
C ASN A 80 -10.75 3.75 14.03
N ALA A 81 -9.83 3.49 13.10
CA ALA A 81 -8.82 4.41 12.57
C ALA A 81 -7.81 5.00 13.57
N GLN A 82 -7.81 4.58 14.85
CA GLN A 82 -6.81 5.01 15.82
C GLN A 82 -5.51 4.19 15.72
N VAL A 83 -4.36 4.86 15.71
CA VAL A 83 -3.06 4.18 15.66
C VAL A 83 -2.85 3.24 16.86
N SER A 84 -2.54 1.98 16.58
CA SER A 84 -2.02 1.00 17.55
C SER A 84 -0.58 0.60 17.18
N GLY A 85 0.34 0.63 18.13
CA GLY A 85 1.79 0.52 17.89
C GLY A 85 2.53 1.85 18.08
N THR A 86 3.68 1.97 17.42
CA THR A 86 4.52 3.18 17.43
C THR A 86 4.93 3.54 16.00
N SER A 87 5.07 4.83 15.70
CA SER A 87 5.55 5.30 14.39
C SER A 87 6.90 6.00 14.58
N GLY A 88 7.93 5.62 13.83
CA GLY A 88 9.23 6.30 13.85
C GLY A 88 10.11 6.04 15.09
N GLN A 89 9.62 5.23 16.04
CA GLN A 89 10.38 4.85 17.25
C GLN A 89 11.22 3.59 17.07
N LYS A 90 11.22 3.00 15.86
CA LYS A 90 11.97 1.79 15.50
C LYS A 90 11.64 0.54 16.33
N LYS A 91 10.44 0.47 16.92
CA LYS A 91 9.97 -0.69 17.69
C LYS A 91 9.09 -1.59 16.83
N ARG A 92 9.37 -2.89 16.85
CA ARG A 92 8.56 -3.89 16.11
C ARG A 92 7.25 -4.18 16.84
N LEU A 93 6.21 -4.46 16.06
CA LEU A 93 5.08 -5.25 16.52
C LEU A 93 5.49 -6.72 16.58
N GLU A 94 5.04 -7.43 17.62
CA GLU A 94 5.29 -8.86 17.80
C GLU A 94 4.01 -9.68 17.75
N ALA A 95 2.89 -9.11 18.19
CA ALA A 95 1.57 -9.73 18.12
C ALA A 95 0.45 -8.68 17.99
N ILE A 96 -0.74 -9.15 17.60
CA ILE A 96 -1.95 -8.33 17.46
C ILE A 96 -3.19 -9.11 17.92
N GLN A 97 -4.16 -8.36 18.45
CA GLN A 97 -5.51 -8.83 18.72
C GLN A 97 -6.51 -7.84 18.13
N LEU A 98 -7.55 -8.36 17.49
CA LEU A 98 -8.69 -7.61 16.98
C LEU A 98 -9.99 -8.27 17.42
N LYS A 99 -10.99 -7.45 17.72
CA LYS A 99 -12.36 -7.84 18.05
C LYS A 99 -13.31 -6.93 17.30
N VAL A 100 -14.49 -7.45 16.96
CA VAL A 100 -15.59 -6.65 16.46
C VAL A 100 -16.78 -6.75 17.40
N ASN A 101 -17.41 -5.62 17.68
CA ASN A 101 -18.72 -5.56 18.32
C ASN A 101 -19.73 -5.09 17.27
N SER A 102 -20.79 -5.86 17.04
CA SER A 102 -21.68 -5.68 15.90
C SER A 102 -23.04 -6.32 16.20
N GLY A 103 -24.12 -5.71 15.73
CA GLY A 103 -25.45 -6.34 15.72
C GLY A 103 -25.65 -7.36 14.58
N TYR A 104 -24.69 -7.45 13.65
CA TYR A 104 -24.68 -8.44 12.57
C TYR A 104 -23.92 -9.70 12.99
N THR A 105 -24.38 -10.88 12.56
CA THR A 105 -23.62 -12.12 12.73
C THR A 105 -22.31 -12.09 11.92
N GLY A 106 -21.28 -12.76 12.43
CA GLY A 106 -19.96 -12.82 11.78
C GLY A 106 -18.81 -12.49 12.73
N ASP A 107 -17.59 -12.79 12.27
CA ASP A 107 -16.35 -12.56 13.01
C ASP A 107 -15.45 -11.57 12.24
N ILE A 108 -14.50 -10.92 12.95
CA ILE A 108 -13.28 -10.43 12.33
C ILE A 108 -12.20 -11.52 12.42
N GLN A 109 -11.68 -11.93 11.26
CA GLN A 109 -10.58 -12.89 11.15
C GLN A 109 -9.30 -12.20 10.71
N TYR A 110 -8.18 -12.61 11.26
CA TYR A 110 -6.87 -12.03 10.95
C TYR A 110 -5.75 -13.03 11.10
N ARG A 111 -4.70 -12.85 10.31
CA ARG A 111 -3.45 -13.59 10.43
C ARG A 111 -2.27 -12.68 10.15
N THR A 112 -1.11 -13.03 10.70
CA THR A 112 0.13 -12.26 10.55
C THR A 112 1.19 -13.12 9.88
N HIS A 113 2.07 -12.45 9.12
CA HIS A 113 3.33 -13.01 8.65
C HIS A 113 4.40 -12.68 9.68
N VAL A 114 5.00 -13.71 10.28
CA VAL A 114 5.98 -13.57 11.37
C VAL A 114 7.36 -13.98 10.87
N GLN A 115 8.38 -13.24 11.31
CA GLN A 115 9.78 -13.55 11.02
C GLN A 115 10.13 -15.03 11.28
N ASP A 116 10.78 -15.65 10.29
CA ASP A 116 11.21 -17.06 10.22
C ASP A 116 10.09 -18.11 10.40
N ILE A 117 8.83 -17.69 10.43
CA ILE A 117 7.66 -18.59 10.57
C ILE A 117 6.77 -18.47 9.32
N GLY A 118 6.63 -17.28 8.78
CA GLY A 118 5.74 -16.99 7.67
C GLY A 118 4.31 -16.71 8.11
N TRP A 119 3.35 -16.92 7.20
CA TRP A 119 1.92 -16.73 7.47
C TRP A 119 1.42 -17.77 8.47
N GLN A 120 0.93 -17.31 9.62
CA GLN A 120 0.30 -18.16 10.61
C GLN A 120 -1.16 -18.48 10.27
N ALA A 121 -1.73 -19.44 10.99
CA ALA A 121 -3.16 -19.77 10.91
C ALA A 121 -4.04 -18.55 11.23
N TRP A 122 -5.22 -18.50 10.62
CA TRP A 122 -6.23 -17.48 10.91
C TRP A 122 -6.68 -17.55 12.37
N LYS A 123 -6.74 -16.37 12.99
CA LYS A 123 -7.28 -16.12 14.32
C LYS A 123 -8.54 -15.28 14.18
N LYS A 124 -9.38 -15.32 15.21
CA LYS A 124 -10.61 -14.54 15.24
C LYS A 124 -10.85 -13.89 16.59
N ASN A 125 -11.53 -12.76 16.59
CA ASN A 125 -12.16 -12.14 17.77
C ASN A 125 -11.42 -12.33 19.10
N GLY A 126 -10.38 -11.52 19.32
CA GLY A 126 -9.61 -11.46 20.55
C GLY A 126 -8.48 -12.48 20.68
N GLN A 127 -8.41 -13.48 19.81
CA GLN A 127 -7.31 -14.45 19.78
C GLN A 127 -5.99 -13.80 19.34
N THR A 128 -4.88 -14.14 19.99
CA THR A 128 -3.57 -13.60 19.61
C THR A 128 -3.09 -14.16 18.27
N SER A 129 -2.70 -13.26 17.36
CA SER A 129 -1.94 -13.56 16.14
C SER A 129 -0.54 -12.96 16.26
N GLY A 130 0.51 -13.70 15.91
CA GLY A 130 1.90 -13.35 16.18
C GLY A 130 2.51 -14.09 17.36
N THR A 131 3.57 -13.53 17.93
CA THR A 131 4.29 -14.09 19.08
C THR A 131 4.47 -13.04 20.18
N SER A 132 4.56 -13.46 21.44
CA SER A 132 4.93 -12.57 22.55
C SER A 132 6.09 -13.22 23.30
N GLY A 133 7.08 -12.41 23.70
CA GLY A 133 8.29 -12.88 24.40
C GLY A 133 9.32 -13.61 23.52
N GLN A 134 9.03 -13.91 22.26
CA GLN A 134 9.93 -14.63 21.34
C GLN A 134 10.83 -13.70 20.51
N LYS A 135 10.71 -12.38 20.67
CA LYS A 135 11.49 -11.36 19.95
C LYS A 135 11.36 -11.41 18.41
N LYS A 136 10.27 -11.98 17.88
CA LYS A 136 10.00 -12.05 16.44
C LYS A 136 9.11 -10.89 15.99
N ARG A 137 9.47 -10.24 14.89
CA ARG A 137 8.68 -9.15 14.28
C ARG A 137 7.52 -9.70 13.45
N LEU A 138 6.42 -8.95 13.44
CA LEU A 138 5.43 -9.03 12.37
C LEU A 138 5.97 -8.30 11.14
N GLU A 139 5.71 -8.85 9.95
CA GLU A 139 6.13 -8.27 8.67
C GLU A 139 4.94 -7.89 7.78
N ALA A 140 3.84 -8.65 7.87
CA ALA A 140 2.59 -8.39 7.16
C ALA A 140 1.37 -8.88 7.94
N ILE A 141 0.18 -8.42 7.54
CA ILE A 141 -1.11 -8.80 8.12
C ILE A 141 -2.17 -8.97 7.03
N GLN A 142 -3.11 -9.88 7.25
CA GLN A 142 -4.38 -9.97 6.52
C GLN A 142 -5.53 -9.93 7.51
N ILE A 143 -6.60 -9.22 7.15
CA ILE A 143 -7.80 -9.07 7.96
C ILE A 143 -9.01 -9.22 7.05
N LYS A 144 -10.01 -10.00 7.45
CA LYS A 144 -11.27 -10.15 6.71
C LYS A 144 -12.45 -10.27 7.68
N LEU A 145 -13.64 -9.93 7.18
CA LEU A 145 -14.90 -10.13 7.88
C LEU A 145 -15.56 -11.43 7.41
N THR A 146 -16.46 -11.99 8.21
CA THR A 146 -17.29 -13.14 7.84
C THR A 146 -18.76 -12.89 8.15
N GLY A 147 -19.64 -13.80 7.75
CA GLY A 147 -21.08 -13.75 8.06
C GLY A 147 -21.81 -12.56 7.43
N GLN A 148 -22.94 -12.18 8.03
CA GLN A 148 -23.72 -11.01 7.62
C GLN A 148 -22.89 -9.72 7.67
N LEU A 149 -21.98 -9.60 8.64
CA LEU A 149 -21.10 -8.44 8.76
C LEU A 149 -20.27 -8.21 7.48
N ALA A 150 -19.77 -9.27 6.83
CA ALA A 150 -19.02 -9.15 5.57
C ALA A 150 -19.89 -8.77 4.36
N GLN A 151 -21.20 -8.96 4.44
CA GLN A 151 -22.14 -8.59 3.38
C GLN A 151 -22.47 -7.10 3.43
N VAL A 152 -22.46 -6.49 4.62
CA VAL A 152 -22.87 -5.09 4.84
C VAL A 152 -21.71 -4.13 5.16
N TYR A 153 -20.52 -4.64 5.49
CA TYR A 153 -19.32 -3.85 5.76
C TYR A 153 -18.08 -4.43 5.08
N ASP A 154 -17.12 -3.55 4.80
CA ASP A 154 -15.72 -3.90 4.59
C ASP A 154 -14.87 -3.57 5.80
N VAL A 155 -13.75 -4.27 5.93
CA VAL A 155 -12.65 -3.87 6.79
C VAL A 155 -11.56 -3.26 5.94
N PHE A 156 -11.10 -2.07 6.32
CA PHE A 156 -9.94 -1.41 5.75
C PHE A 156 -8.84 -1.31 6.78
N TYR A 157 -7.60 -1.56 6.36
CA TYR A 157 -6.44 -1.47 7.24
C TYR A 157 -5.20 -1.01 6.50
N ARG A 158 -4.31 -0.36 7.22
CA ARG A 158 -2.97 -0.02 6.75
C ARG A 158 -1.97 -0.20 7.87
N VAL A 159 -0.71 -0.38 7.49
CA VAL A 159 0.38 -0.59 8.43
C VAL A 159 1.48 0.44 8.21
N HIS A 160 2.22 0.72 9.28
CA HIS A 160 3.50 1.41 9.21
C HIS A 160 4.60 0.35 9.14
N ALA A 161 5.30 0.26 8.01
CA ALA A 161 6.40 -0.67 7.82
C ALA A 161 7.74 0.07 7.89
N GLN A 162 8.77 -0.58 8.44
CA GLN A 162 10.13 -0.06 8.44
C GLN A 162 10.56 0.33 7.01
N GLU A 163 11.32 1.43 6.89
CA GLU A 163 11.77 2.07 5.64
C GLU A 163 10.67 2.59 4.69
N PHE A 164 9.44 2.09 4.77
CA PHE A 164 8.31 2.51 3.91
C PHE A 164 7.33 3.46 4.59
N GLY A 165 7.38 3.58 5.91
CA GLY A 165 6.43 4.37 6.68
C GLY A 165 5.00 3.84 6.56
N TRP A 166 4.02 4.74 6.66
CA TRP A 166 2.62 4.40 6.42
C TRP A 166 2.36 4.01 4.97
N MET A 167 1.99 2.73 4.80
CA MET A 167 1.58 2.13 3.53
C MET A 167 0.14 2.50 3.17
N GLY A 168 -0.31 2.10 1.97
CA GLY A 168 -1.69 2.31 1.52
C GLY A 168 -2.72 1.55 2.35
N TRP A 169 -3.97 2.02 2.29
CA TRP A 169 -5.11 1.27 2.82
C TRP A 169 -5.35 0.03 1.96
N GLU A 170 -5.67 -1.07 2.62
CA GLU A 170 -6.01 -2.34 2.02
C GLU A 170 -7.44 -2.72 2.39
N LYS A 171 -8.16 -3.29 1.42
CA LYS A 171 -9.49 -3.86 1.62
C LYS A 171 -9.39 -5.29 2.13
N GLY A 172 -10.37 -5.70 2.94
CA GLY A 172 -10.46 -7.00 3.58
C GLY A 172 -10.04 -8.19 2.70
N GLY A 173 -9.19 -9.05 3.26
CA GLY A 173 -8.73 -10.31 2.67
C GLY A 173 -7.32 -10.25 2.11
N LEU A 174 -6.78 -9.07 1.80
CA LEU A 174 -5.52 -8.92 1.07
C LEU A 174 -4.33 -8.56 1.97
N PRO A 175 -3.09 -8.97 1.69
CA PRO A 175 -1.97 -8.62 2.55
C PRO A 175 -1.76 -7.10 2.66
N ALA A 176 -1.38 -6.62 3.84
CA ALA A 176 -0.79 -5.30 4.05
C ALA A 176 0.55 -5.45 4.78
N GLY A 177 1.57 -4.67 4.40
CA GLY A 177 2.93 -4.76 4.94
C GLY A 177 3.95 -5.25 3.93
N THR A 178 4.89 -6.08 4.37
CA THR A 178 5.98 -6.57 3.52
C THR A 178 6.22 -8.06 3.69
N SER A 179 6.72 -8.70 2.63
CA SER A 179 7.29 -10.04 2.72
C SER A 179 8.66 -10.08 2.04
N ARG A 180 9.56 -10.90 2.59
CA ARG A 180 10.94 -11.09 2.09
C ARG A 180 11.84 -9.84 2.13
N TYR A 181 11.37 -8.74 2.72
CA TYR A 181 12.18 -7.54 3.01
C TYR A 181 12.89 -7.61 4.37
N SER A 182 12.44 -8.50 5.27
CA SER A 182 12.83 -8.48 6.68
C SER A 182 12.44 -7.19 7.42
N TYR A 183 11.48 -6.42 6.90
CA TYR A 183 11.03 -5.17 7.50
C TYR A 183 9.93 -5.43 8.52
N ARG A 184 10.11 -4.88 9.72
CA ARG A 184 9.12 -4.94 10.80
C ARG A 184 7.93 -4.04 10.50
N LEU A 185 6.75 -4.47 10.93
CA LEU A 185 5.63 -3.56 11.20
C LEU A 185 5.89 -2.83 12.51
N GLU A 186 5.53 -1.54 12.56
CA GLU A 186 5.68 -0.69 13.75
C GLU A 186 4.32 -0.22 14.29
N ALA A 187 3.34 -0.03 13.40
CA ALA A 187 1.98 0.36 13.77
C ALA A 187 0.92 -0.13 12.77
N ILE A 188 -0.34 -0.07 13.18
CA ILE A 188 -1.51 -0.42 12.37
C ILE A 188 -2.67 0.52 12.65
N GLU A 189 -3.48 0.76 11.62
CA GLU A 189 -4.83 1.30 11.73
C GLU A 189 -5.82 0.35 11.05
N VAL A 190 -7.01 0.21 11.65
CA VAL A 190 -8.10 -0.62 11.15
C VAL A 190 -9.42 0.14 11.29
N LYS A 191 -10.28 0.09 10.28
CA LYS A 191 -11.63 0.68 10.31
C LYS A 191 -12.63 -0.22 9.60
N LEU A 192 -13.87 -0.18 10.06
CA LEU A 192 -15.01 -0.75 9.33
C LEU A 192 -15.67 0.34 8.50
N VAL A 193 -16.04 0.01 7.26
CA VAL A 193 -16.71 0.93 6.34
C VAL A 193 -17.99 0.25 5.84
N PRO A 194 -19.18 0.87 5.99
CA PRO A 194 -20.40 0.31 5.43
C PRO A 194 -20.28 0.15 3.92
N LYS A 195 -20.73 -0.98 3.39
CA LYS A 195 -20.93 -1.20 1.96
C LYS A 195 -22.16 -0.44 1.51
N LYS A 196 -22.03 0.88 1.37
CA LYS A 196 -22.96 1.65 0.51
C LYS A 196 -22.54 1.31 -0.91
N ASN A 197 -23.48 0.96 -1.80
CA ASN A 197 -23.23 0.72 -3.23
C ASN A 197 -22.11 1.65 -3.70
N TYR A 198 -20.94 1.11 -4.08
CA TYR A 198 -19.75 1.93 -4.30
C TYR A 198 -19.95 2.80 -5.55
N VAL A 199 -20.52 4.00 -5.38
CA VAL A 199 -20.66 4.96 -6.50
C VAL A 199 -19.45 5.90 -6.58
N THR A 200 -18.45 5.75 -5.71
CA THR A 200 -17.17 6.46 -5.86
C THR A 200 -16.05 5.65 -5.21
N ILE A 201 -15.29 4.91 -6.02
CA ILE A 201 -14.03 4.31 -5.57
C ILE A 201 -13.02 5.45 -5.50
N ASN A 202 -12.44 5.71 -4.34
CA ASN A 202 -11.29 6.60 -4.27
C ASN A 202 -10.03 5.78 -4.56
N THR A 203 -9.06 6.35 -5.25
CA THR A 203 -7.80 5.66 -5.54
C THR A 203 -6.68 6.18 -4.67
N SER A 204 -5.88 5.26 -4.11
CA SER A 204 -4.67 5.63 -3.37
C SER A 204 -3.48 5.39 -4.26
N ALA A 205 -2.60 6.39 -4.32
CA ALA A 205 -1.28 6.19 -4.90
C ALA A 205 -0.46 5.19 -4.07
N LYS A 206 -0.70 5.04 -2.75
CA LYS A 206 0.17 4.18 -1.93
C LYS A 206 -0.20 2.70 -2.05
N THR A 207 0.82 1.89 -2.33
CA THR A 207 0.71 0.44 -2.23
C THR A 207 0.57 0.00 -0.76
N SER A 208 -0.39 -0.86 -0.46
CA SER A 208 -0.65 -1.48 0.85
C SER A 208 0.34 -2.59 1.24
N TYR A 209 0.92 -3.27 0.25
CA TYR A 209 1.79 -4.43 0.41
C TYR A 209 2.93 -4.48 -0.59
N ARG A 210 4.08 -5.00 -0.17
CA ARG A 210 5.25 -5.19 -1.02
C ARG A 210 5.88 -6.56 -0.81
N GLU A 211 6.16 -7.27 -1.90
CA GLU A 211 6.96 -8.49 -1.88
C GLU A 211 8.34 -8.23 -2.49
N ASN A 212 9.41 -8.70 -1.84
CA ASN A 212 10.77 -8.65 -2.39
C ASN A 212 10.99 -9.80 -3.38
N LYS A 213 10.19 -9.81 -4.45
CA LYS A 213 10.29 -10.74 -5.58
C LYS A 213 11.03 -10.05 -6.73
N LYS A 214 11.96 -10.76 -7.36
CA LYS A 214 12.64 -10.27 -8.57
C LYS A 214 11.80 -10.57 -9.81
N TYR A 215 11.73 -9.60 -10.71
CA TYR A 215 11.06 -9.73 -12.00
C TYR A 215 12.09 -9.74 -13.14
N ALA A 216 11.72 -10.34 -14.28
CA ALA A 216 12.57 -10.33 -15.46
C ALA A 216 12.82 -8.87 -15.90
N GLY A 217 14.08 -8.55 -16.20
CA GLY A 217 14.47 -7.19 -16.61
C GLY A 217 14.53 -6.15 -15.48
N GLU A 218 14.33 -6.54 -14.22
CA GLU A 218 14.48 -5.65 -13.07
C GLU A 218 15.95 -5.21 -12.90
N LEU A 219 16.15 -3.91 -12.74
CA LEU A 219 17.43 -3.24 -12.54
C LEU A 219 17.59 -2.83 -11.08
N ASP A 220 18.84 -2.69 -10.65
CA ASP A 220 19.17 -2.10 -9.35
C ASP A 220 19.24 -0.57 -9.48
N PRO A 221 18.28 0.19 -8.91
CA PRO A 221 18.24 1.64 -9.04
C PRO A 221 19.46 2.33 -8.45
N LYS A 222 20.02 1.78 -7.35
CA LYS A 222 21.15 2.38 -6.66
C LYS A 222 22.40 2.36 -7.52
N LYS A 223 22.60 1.29 -8.29
CA LYS A 223 23.71 1.17 -9.24
C LYS A 223 23.60 2.15 -10.40
N LEU A 224 22.41 2.65 -10.68
CA LEU A 224 22.12 3.58 -11.75
C LEU A 224 21.94 5.02 -11.26
N GLY A 225 22.19 5.28 -9.97
CA GLY A 225 22.03 6.61 -9.38
C GLY A 225 20.57 7.11 -9.36
N VAL A 226 19.58 6.24 -9.55
CA VAL A 226 18.16 6.63 -9.55
C VAL A 226 17.67 6.75 -8.11
N PRO A 227 17.28 7.95 -7.63
CA PRO A 227 16.81 8.10 -6.26
C PRO A 227 15.47 7.38 -6.06
N ASN A 228 15.28 6.79 -4.87
CA ASN A 228 14.04 6.07 -4.53
C ASN A 228 12.78 6.95 -4.62
N SER A 229 12.91 8.27 -4.57
CA SER A 229 11.80 9.22 -4.76
C SER A 229 11.17 9.15 -6.15
N TYR A 230 11.89 8.64 -7.15
CA TYR A 230 11.41 8.45 -8.53
C TYR A 230 10.75 7.07 -8.73
N LEU A 231 10.96 6.14 -7.81
CA LEU A 231 10.44 4.78 -7.87
C LEU A 231 9.29 4.62 -6.88
N LYS A 232 8.38 5.59 -6.85
CA LYS A 232 7.18 5.51 -6.01
C LYS A 232 6.40 4.24 -6.36
N ASN A 233 5.55 3.79 -5.43
CA ASN A 233 4.49 2.77 -5.53
C ASN A 233 4.84 1.43 -6.23
N GLY A 234 5.40 1.38 -7.43
CA GLY A 234 6.26 0.31 -7.93
C GLY A 234 7.75 0.65 -7.81
N LEU A 235 8.37 0.37 -6.65
CA LEU A 235 9.81 0.50 -6.34
C LEU A 235 10.70 -0.43 -7.20
N LYS A 236 10.49 -0.46 -8.50
CA LYS A 236 11.13 -1.36 -9.44
C LYS A 236 11.46 -0.57 -10.69
N LEU A 237 12.72 -0.67 -11.06
CA LEU A 237 13.23 -0.12 -12.30
C LEU A 237 13.42 -1.28 -13.28
N PHE A 238 13.06 -1.08 -14.53
CA PHE A 238 13.14 -2.10 -15.57
C PHE A 238 13.98 -1.61 -16.74
N LYS A 239 14.70 -2.53 -17.36
CA LYS A 239 15.62 -2.23 -18.47
C LYS A 239 14.91 -1.84 -19.78
N ASP A 240 13.69 -2.31 -19.97
CA ASP A 240 12.93 -2.14 -21.20
C ASP A 240 11.41 -2.11 -20.93
N THR A 241 10.68 -1.65 -21.95
CA THR A 241 9.22 -1.45 -21.93
C THR A 241 8.49 -2.79 -21.74
N LYS A 242 8.92 -3.83 -22.45
CA LYS A 242 8.38 -5.20 -22.32
C LYS A 242 8.39 -5.70 -20.89
N SER A 243 9.48 -5.45 -20.15
CA SER A 243 9.64 -5.92 -18.78
C SER A 243 8.74 -5.15 -17.80
N VAL A 244 8.64 -3.82 -17.92
CA VAL A 244 7.76 -3.01 -17.06
C VAL A 244 6.28 -3.26 -17.36
N GLU A 245 5.91 -3.44 -18.63
CA GLU A 245 4.53 -3.74 -19.05
C GLU A 245 4.10 -5.12 -18.56
N ALA A 246 4.96 -6.14 -18.67
CA ALA A 246 4.69 -7.47 -18.11
C ALA A 246 4.48 -7.42 -16.59
N PHE A 247 5.27 -6.60 -15.88
CA PHE A 247 5.06 -6.38 -14.45
C PHE A 247 3.75 -5.64 -14.17
N ALA A 248 3.44 -4.58 -14.90
CA ALA A 248 2.19 -3.82 -14.79
C ALA A 248 0.96 -4.72 -14.96
N LEU A 249 0.92 -5.50 -16.04
CA LEU A 249 -0.15 -6.46 -16.32
C LEU A 249 -0.24 -7.54 -15.24
N SER A 250 0.88 -7.99 -14.68
CA SER A 250 0.86 -8.98 -13.59
C SER A 250 0.16 -8.47 -12.32
N VAL A 251 0.27 -7.17 -12.03
CA VAL A 251 -0.37 -6.53 -10.88
C VAL A 251 -1.82 -6.17 -11.18
N LEU A 252 -2.12 -5.66 -12.38
CA LEU A 252 -3.51 -5.36 -12.79
C LEU A 252 -4.39 -6.62 -12.84
N ASN A 253 -3.80 -7.77 -13.22
CA ASN A 253 -4.51 -9.04 -13.32
C ASN A 253 -4.40 -9.92 -12.06
N ASP A 254 -3.83 -9.41 -10.96
CA ASP A 254 -3.76 -10.17 -9.71
C ASP A 254 -5.17 -10.35 -9.14
N LYS A 255 -5.65 -11.60 -9.11
CA LYS A 255 -6.95 -11.99 -8.55
C LYS A 255 -7.08 -11.63 -7.07
N ASN A 256 -5.96 -11.50 -6.37
CA ASN A 256 -5.88 -11.11 -4.97
C ASN A 256 -5.50 -9.64 -4.81
N ARG A 257 -5.27 -8.86 -5.86
CA ARG A 257 -4.81 -7.47 -5.70
C ARG A 257 -5.04 -6.64 -6.96
N LYS A 258 -6.29 -6.26 -7.20
CA LYS A 258 -6.67 -5.47 -8.38
C LYS A 258 -6.29 -4.00 -8.19
N ALA A 259 -5.11 -3.59 -8.68
CA ALA A 259 -4.92 -2.19 -9.03
C ALA A 259 -5.97 -1.82 -10.10
N VAL A 260 -6.54 -0.62 -10.03
CA VAL A 260 -7.54 -0.17 -11.01
C VAL A 260 -6.87 0.41 -12.26
N SER A 261 -5.70 1.02 -12.07
CA SER A 261 -4.89 1.59 -13.14
C SER A 261 -3.42 1.68 -12.72
N CYS A 262 -2.57 1.93 -13.71
CA CYS A 262 -1.17 2.27 -13.49
C CYS A 262 -0.62 3.21 -14.56
N ASP A 263 0.32 4.06 -14.15
CA ASP A 263 1.10 4.92 -15.03
C ASP A 263 2.53 4.38 -15.17
N ILE A 264 3.02 4.25 -16.40
CA ILE A 264 4.39 3.88 -16.71
C ILE A 264 5.18 5.14 -17.04
N TYR A 265 6.38 5.23 -16.50
CA TYR A 265 7.31 6.32 -16.74
C TYR A 265 8.63 5.81 -17.28
N GLN A 266 9.22 6.59 -18.18
CA GLN A 266 10.60 6.45 -18.64
C GLN A 266 11.51 7.31 -17.77
N ILE A 267 12.62 6.74 -17.31
CA ILE A 267 13.67 7.45 -16.58
C ILE A 267 14.86 7.66 -17.51
N ARG A 268 15.29 8.91 -17.61
CA ARG A 268 16.42 9.31 -18.44
C ARG A 268 17.51 9.97 -17.60
N GLN A 269 18.75 9.77 -18.02
CA GLN A 269 19.90 10.57 -17.61
C GLN A 269 20.34 11.31 -18.87
N GLY A 270 20.05 12.61 -18.92
CA GLY A 270 20.20 13.42 -20.13
C GLY A 270 19.43 12.83 -21.32
N LEU A 271 20.13 12.50 -22.41
CA LEU A 271 19.49 11.92 -23.61
C LEU A 271 19.34 10.40 -23.54
N LYS A 272 19.97 9.74 -22.56
CA LYS A 272 19.98 8.28 -22.45
C LYS A 272 18.83 7.79 -21.58
N THR A 273 18.11 6.78 -22.08
CA THR A 273 17.16 6.03 -21.24
C THR A 273 17.93 5.10 -20.31
N ILE A 274 17.68 5.21 -19.01
CA ILE A 274 18.32 4.37 -17.99
C ILE A 274 17.35 3.38 -17.34
N GLY A 275 16.05 3.52 -17.61
CA GLY A 275 15.07 2.48 -17.32
C GLY A 275 13.62 2.96 -17.37
N TYR A 276 12.72 2.09 -16.93
CA TYR A 276 11.28 2.34 -16.85
C TYR A 276 10.75 1.95 -15.48
N THR A 277 9.78 2.69 -14.96
CA THR A 277 9.12 2.43 -13.67
C THR A 277 7.61 2.53 -13.82
N VAL A 278 6.85 2.04 -12.83
CA VAL A 278 5.39 2.05 -12.84
C VAL A 278 4.81 2.48 -11.49
N ASP A 279 3.83 3.37 -11.52
CA ASP A 279 2.99 3.72 -10.37
C ASP A 279 1.62 3.06 -10.48
N PHE A 280 1.17 2.41 -9.40
CA PHE A 280 -0.13 1.75 -9.34
C PHE A 280 -1.12 2.52 -8.49
N TYR A 281 -2.39 2.49 -8.91
CA TYR A 281 -3.51 3.06 -8.18
C TYR A 281 -4.43 1.94 -7.69
N PHE A 282 -4.64 1.89 -6.38
CA PHE A 282 -5.47 0.87 -5.74
C PHE A 282 -6.79 1.47 -5.25
N PRO A 283 -7.90 0.72 -5.33
CA PRO A 283 -9.19 1.18 -4.85
C PRO A 283 -9.24 1.22 -3.32
N TYR A 284 -9.92 2.21 -2.74
CA TYR A 284 -10.31 2.23 -1.32
C TYR A 284 -11.65 2.91 -1.05
#